data_AF-A0A455AFH3-F1
#
_entry.id   AF-A0A455AFH3-F1
#
_cell.length_a   1.000
_cell.length_b   1.000
_cell.length_c   1.000
_cell.angle_alpha   90.00
_cell.angle_beta   90.00
_cell.angle_gamma   90.00
#
_symmetry.space_group_name_H-M   'P 1'
#
loop_
_entity.id
_entity.type
_entity.pdbx_description
1 polymer ?
#
loop_
_entity_poly.entity_id
_entity_poly.type
_entity_poly.pdbx_seq_one_letter_code
_entity_poly.pdbx_strand_id
1 'polypeptide(L)'
;MMFVGFLGCYGAIQESQCLLGTFFTCLVILFACEVAAGIWGFVNKDQIAKDVKQFYDQALQQAIMDDDASNAKAVVKTFHETLNCCGSNALTTVTTSVFKNSLCPSGGNVISNLLKEDCHGKIDELFSGKLYLIGIAAIVVAVIMIFEMILSMVLCCGIRNSSVY
;
A
#
# COMPACT_ATOMS: atom_id res chain seq x y z
N MET A 1 3.95 -11.76 1.82
CA MET A 1 3.66 -11.84 3.27
C MET A 1 3.44 -13.27 3.76
N MET A 2 2.54 -14.08 3.17
CA MET A 2 2.21 -15.43 3.68
C MET A 2 3.42 -16.37 3.85
N PHE A 3 4.28 -16.49 2.84
CA PHE A 3 5.44 -17.40 2.88
C PHE A 3 6.49 -16.98 3.93
N VAL A 4 6.86 -15.71 3.95
CA VAL A 4 7.83 -15.15 4.91
C VAL A 4 7.30 -15.26 6.35
N GLY A 5 6.01 -14.99 6.56
CA GLY A 5 5.36 -15.18 7.86
C GLY A 5 5.30 -16.64 8.30
N PHE A 6 5.11 -17.58 7.37
CA PHE A 6 5.16 -19.01 7.67
C PHE A 6 6.56 -19.41 8.16
N LEU A 7 7.64 -19.00 7.48
CA LEU A 7 9.00 -19.32 7.91
C LEU A 7 9.32 -18.75 9.30
N GLY A 8 8.88 -17.53 9.60
CA GLY A 8 9.08 -16.93 10.92
C GLY A 8 8.29 -17.66 12.01
N CYS A 9 6.99 -17.85 11.82
CA CYS A 9 6.11 -18.47 12.81
C CYS A 9 6.44 -19.96 13.02
N TYR A 10 6.57 -20.72 11.94
CA TYR A 10 6.88 -22.16 12.01
C TYR A 10 8.31 -22.40 12.46
N GLY A 11 9.24 -21.48 12.14
CA GLY A 11 10.63 -21.58 12.57
C GLY A 11 10.79 -21.38 14.07
N ALA A 12 9.98 -20.47 14.65
CA ALA A 12 9.91 -20.29 16.09
C ALA A 12 9.25 -21.50 16.80
N ILE A 13 8.15 -22.03 16.25
CA ILE A 13 7.42 -23.17 16.86
C ILE A 13 8.25 -24.45 16.83
N GLN A 14 8.93 -24.75 15.72
CA GLN A 14 9.70 -25.98 15.56
C GLN A 14 11.14 -25.86 16.09
N GLU A 15 11.50 -24.69 16.65
CA GLU A 15 12.87 -24.37 17.09
C GLU A 15 13.93 -24.74 16.03
N SER A 16 13.61 -24.55 14.74
CA SER A 16 14.46 -24.97 13.63
C SER A 16 15.38 -23.84 13.19
N GLN A 17 16.68 -24.00 13.44
CA GLN A 17 17.70 -23.02 13.04
C GLN A 17 17.73 -22.75 11.54
N CYS A 18 17.49 -23.79 10.72
CA CYS A 18 17.47 -23.65 9.27
C CYS A 18 16.29 -22.78 8.80
N LEU A 19 15.10 -22.99 9.38
CA LEU A 19 13.92 -22.20 9.02
C LEU A 19 14.05 -20.74 9.48
N LEU A 20 14.61 -20.53 10.67
CA LEU A 20 14.88 -19.19 11.20
C LEU A 20 15.98 -18.45 10.41
N GLY A 21 17.00 -19.18 9.95
CA GLY A 21 18.05 -18.65 9.09
C GLY A 21 17.53 -18.24 7.70
N THR A 22 16.65 -19.03 7.11
CA THR A 22 15.99 -18.66 5.84
C THR A 22 15.08 -17.46 6.02
N PHE A 23 14.31 -17.39 7.11
CA PHE A 23 13.52 -16.20 7.48
C PHE A 23 14.38 -14.94 7.58
N PHE A 24 15.49 -14.98 8.33
CA PHE A 24 16.43 -13.87 8.46
C PHE A 24 16.98 -13.43 7.08
N THR A 25 17.38 -14.39 6.25
CA THR A 25 17.88 -14.10 4.90
C THR A 25 16.82 -13.42 4.04
N CYS A 26 15.57 -13.87 4.11
CA CYS A 26 14.45 -13.21 3.43
C CYS A 26 14.25 -11.78 3.93
N LEU A 27 14.34 -11.52 5.23
CA LEU A 27 14.24 -10.16 5.79
C LEU A 27 15.35 -9.24 5.30
N VAL A 28 16.60 -9.73 5.24
CA VAL A 28 17.73 -8.94 4.71
C VAL A 28 17.49 -8.55 3.25
N ILE A 29 17.00 -9.48 2.42
CA ILE A 29 16.66 -9.21 1.02
C ILE A 29 15.51 -8.19 0.93
N LEU A 30 14.46 -8.36 1.73
CA LEU A 30 13.33 -7.41 1.76
C LEU A 30 13.76 -6.02 2.19
N PHE A 31 14.61 -5.90 3.19
CA PHE A 31 15.16 -4.62 3.65
C PHE A 31 16.01 -3.95 2.55
N ALA A 32 16.86 -4.70 1.85
CA ALA A 32 17.61 -4.17 0.71
C ALA A 32 16.69 -3.69 -0.42
N CYS A 33 15.64 -4.46 -0.73
CA CYS A 33 14.62 -4.06 -1.70
C CYS A 33 13.84 -2.83 -1.25
N GLU A 34 13.52 -2.70 0.04
CA GLU A 34 12.83 -1.54 0.61
C GLU A 34 13.67 -0.27 0.45
N VAL A 35 14.97 -0.33 0.78
CA VAL A 35 15.90 0.80 0.58
C VAL A 35 16.02 1.15 -0.90
N ALA A 36 16.18 0.15 -1.77
CA ALA A 36 16.28 0.38 -3.22
C ALA A 36 15.00 1.02 -3.79
N ALA A 37 13.82 0.48 -3.43
CA ALA A 37 12.53 1.01 -3.85
C ALA A 37 12.25 2.39 -3.26
N GLY A 38 12.66 2.65 -2.01
CA GLY A 38 12.55 3.94 -1.37
C GLY A 38 13.36 5.02 -2.08
N ILE A 39 14.62 4.73 -2.42
CA ILE A 39 15.48 5.65 -3.18
C ILE A 39 14.90 5.87 -4.58
N TRP A 40 14.58 4.78 -5.29
CA TRP A 40 14.04 4.87 -6.66
C TRP A 40 12.73 5.66 -6.70
N GLY A 41 11.83 5.41 -5.74
CA GLY A 41 10.55 6.08 -5.66
C GLY A 41 10.64 7.53 -5.21
N PHE A 42 11.62 7.88 -4.39
CA PHE A 42 11.89 9.28 -4.05
C PHE A 42 12.40 10.07 -5.27
N VAL A 43 13.33 9.50 -6.04
CA VAL A 43 13.87 10.13 -7.24
C VAL A 43 12.82 10.25 -8.34
N ASN A 44 11.99 9.22 -8.53
CA ASN A 44 10.98 9.16 -9.59
C ASN A 44 9.55 9.41 -9.09
N LYS A 45 9.39 10.25 -8.05
CA LYS A 45 8.08 10.52 -7.42
C LYS A 45 7.01 10.98 -8.42
N ASP A 46 7.40 11.79 -9.41
CA ASP A 46 6.48 12.34 -10.41
C ASP A 46 6.04 11.27 -11.42
N GLN A 47 6.88 10.27 -11.68
CA GLN A 47 6.53 9.12 -12.51
C GLN A 47 5.57 8.19 -11.77
N ILE A 48 5.83 7.91 -10.49
CA ILE A 48 4.93 7.10 -9.65
C ILE A 48 3.56 7.77 -9.53
N ALA A 49 3.51 9.10 -9.35
CA ALA A 49 2.25 9.83 -9.30
C ALA A 49 1.43 9.66 -10.60
N LYS A 50 2.09 9.68 -11.77
CA LYS A 50 1.43 9.41 -13.07
C LYS A 50 0.92 7.98 -13.18
N ASP A 51 1.71 7.00 -12.78
CA ASP A 51 1.32 5.59 -12.83
C ASP A 51 0.10 5.31 -11.92
N VAL A 52 0.08 5.91 -10.72
CA VAL A 52 -1.06 5.82 -9.80
C VAL A 52 -2.32 6.48 -10.37
N LYS A 53 -2.19 7.64 -11.03
CA LYS A 53 -3.31 8.28 -11.73
C LYS A 53 -3.84 7.41 -12.86
N GLN A 54 -2.96 6.82 -13.66
CA GLN A 54 -3.36 5.94 -14.77
C GLN A 54 -4.08 4.69 -14.24
N PHE A 55 -3.58 4.10 -13.15
CA PHE A 55 -4.25 2.97 -12.49
C PHE A 55 -5.65 3.35 -11.98
N TYR A 56 -5.77 4.54 -11.38
CA TYR A 56 -7.06 5.07 -10.94
C TYR A 56 -8.03 5.29 -12.11
N ASP A 57 -7.57 5.88 -13.22
CA ASP A 57 -8.41 6.11 -14.41
C ASP A 57 -8.92 4.80 -15.01
N GLN A 58 -8.06 3.77 -15.08
CA GLN A 58 -8.44 2.44 -15.55
C GLN A 58 -9.49 1.79 -14.62
N ALA A 59 -9.26 1.85 -13.30
CA ALA A 59 -10.20 1.32 -12.32
C ALA A 59 -11.54 2.06 -12.36
N LEU A 60 -11.53 3.39 -12.53
CA LEU A 60 -12.73 4.22 -12.65
C LEU A 60 -13.50 3.88 -13.94
N GLN A 61 -12.80 3.80 -15.07
CA GLN A 61 -13.41 3.46 -16.35
C GLN A 61 -14.07 2.07 -16.28
N GLN A 62 -13.37 1.07 -15.72
CA GLN A 62 -13.92 -0.26 -15.54
C GLN A 62 -15.13 -0.26 -14.60
N ALA A 63 -15.06 0.48 -13.50
CA ALA A 63 -16.16 0.61 -12.55
C ALA A 63 -17.40 1.32 -13.13
N ILE A 64 -17.24 2.18 -14.16
CA ILE A 64 -18.35 2.86 -14.84
C ILE A 64 -18.95 1.96 -15.93
N MET A 65 -18.10 1.42 -16.81
CA MET A 65 -18.48 0.66 -18.01
C MET A 65 -19.12 -0.70 -17.66
N ASP A 66 -18.64 -1.34 -16.60
CA ASP A 66 -19.10 -2.66 -16.19
C ASP A 66 -19.79 -2.57 -14.82
N ASP A 67 -21.09 -2.89 -14.79
CA ASP A 67 -21.84 -2.86 -13.54
C ASP A 67 -21.57 -4.09 -12.65
N ASP A 68 -21.11 -5.19 -13.24
CA ASP A 68 -20.79 -6.43 -12.52
C ASP A 68 -19.36 -6.44 -11.97
N ALA A 69 -18.54 -5.45 -12.34
CA ALA A 69 -17.17 -5.25 -11.84
C ALA A 69 -17.12 -4.72 -10.39
N SER A 70 -17.62 -5.53 -9.45
CA SER A 70 -17.61 -5.26 -8.00
C SER A 70 -16.22 -4.95 -7.44
N ASN A 71 -15.18 -5.61 -7.95
CA ASN A 71 -13.78 -5.37 -7.55
C ASN A 71 -13.31 -3.96 -7.90
N ALA A 72 -13.58 -3.50 -9.13
CA ALA A 72 -13.19 -2.16 -9.58
C ALA A 72 -13.96 -1.08 -8.80
N LYS A 73 -15.26 -1.30 -8.57
CA LYS A 73 -16.10 -0.42 -7.73
C LYS A 73 -15.55 -0.31 -6.30
N ALA A 74 -15.11 -1.43 -5.70
CA ALA A 74 -14.54 -1.43 -4.35
C ALA A 74 -13.21 -0.64 -4.28
N VAL A 75 -12.34 -0.82 -5.26
CA VAL A 75 -11.09 -0.06 -5.37
C VAL A 75 -11.39 1.43 -5.47
N VAL A 76 -12.20 1.84 -6.45
CA VAL A 76 -12.55 3.25 -6.68
C VAL A 76 -13.20 3.89 -5.45
N LYS A 77 -14.14 3.18 -4.80
CA LYS A 77 -14.77 3.66 -3.57
C LYS A 77 -13.73 3.88 -2.46
N THR A 78 -12.78 2.97 -2.29
CA THR A 78 -11.70 3.10 -1.30
C THR A 78 -10.82 4.32 -1.59
N PHE A 79 -10.48 4.55 -2.86
CA PHE A 79 -9.77 5.77 -3.28
C PHE A 79 -10.55 7.03 -2.94
N HIS A 80 -11.84 7.06 -3.27
CA HIS A 80 -12.70 8.21 -3.02
C HIS A 80 -12.87 8.51 -1.52
N GLU A 81 -13.03 7.49 -0.67
CA GLU A 81 -13.11 7.66 0.79
C GLU A 81 -11.77 8.06 1.41
N THR A 82 -10.66 7.47 0.96
CA THR A 82 -9.32 7.71 1.52
C THR A 82 -8.77 9.09 1.14
N LEU A 83 -8.93 9.48 -0.12
CA LEU A 83 -8.44 10.76 -0.65
C LEU A 83 -9.49 11.87 -0.54
N ASN A 84 -10.71 11.52 -0.12
CA ASN A 84 -11.84 12.42 -0.01
C ASN A 84 -12.13 13.16 -1.34
N CYS A 85 -11.99 12.47 -2.47
CA CYS A 85 -12.17 12.98 -3.83
C CYS A 85 -13.22 12.15 -4.59
N CYS A 86 -13.67 12.60 -5.77
CA CYS A 86 -14.69 11.90 -6.57
C CYS A 86 -14.42 12.18 -8.06
N GLY A 87 -14.07 11.14 -8.83
CA GLY A 87 -13.75 11.25 -10.26
C GLY A 87 -12.35 11.77 -10.57
N SER A 88 -11.90 11.54 -11.81
CA SER A 88 -10.60 12.00 -12.31
C SER A 88 -10.60 13.44 -12.79
N ASN A 89 -11.69 13.87 -13.41
CA ASN A 89 -11.98 15.22 -13.89
C ASN A 89 -13.44 15.60 -13.62
N ALA A 90 -13.76 16.90 -13.61
CA ALA A 90 -15.12 17.42 -13.42
C ALA A 90 -16.23 16.70 -14.25
N LEU A 91 -15.96 16.32 -15.50
CA LEU A 91 -16.93 15.58 -16.35
C LEU A 91 -17.17 14.15 -15.84
N THR A 92 -16.10 13.45 -15.46
CA THR A 92 -16.18 12.12 -14.85
C THR A 92 -16.74 12.15 -13.44
N THR A 93 -16.58 13.26 -12.71
CA THR A 93 -17.22 13.49 -11.41
C THR A 93 -18.72 13.61 -11.56
N VAL A 94 -19.21 14.33 -12.59
CA VAL A 94 -20.63 14.40 -12.92
C VAL A 94 -21.18 13.04 -13.33
N THR A 95 -20.55 12.33 -14.27
CA THR A 95 -21.06 11.02 -14.69
C THR A 95 -21.03 10.00 -13.55
N THR A 96 -19.97 9.99 -12.73
CA THR A 96 -19.89 9.10 -11.57
C THR A 96 -20.92 9.45 -10.50
N SER A 97 -21.11 10.72 -10.17
CA SER A 97 -22.09 11.15 -9.15
C SER A 97 -23.54 10.99 -9.62
N VAL A 98 -23.81 11.14 -10.92
CA VAL A 98 -25.16 10.98 -11.49
C VAL A 98 -25.53 9.51 -11.69
N PHE A 99 -24.62 8.70 -12.26
CA PHE A 99 -24.91 7.29 -12.56
C PHE A 99 -24.59 6.34 -11.40
N LYS A 100 -23.65 6.70 -10.53
CA LYS A 100 -23.05 5.83 -9.50
C LYS A 100 -22.78 6.60 -8.20
N ASN A 101 -23.79 7.31 -7.69
CA ASN A 101 -23.72 8.14 -6.47
C ASN A 101 -23.19 7.39 -5.22
N SER A 102 -23.32 6.06 -5.18
CA SER A 102 -22.81 5.19 -4.10
C SER A 102 -21.29 5.00 -4.11
N LEU A 103 -20.59 5.39 -5.17
CA LEU A 103 -19.13 5.28 -5.27
C LEU A 103 -18.40 6.49 -4.67
N CYS A 104 -19.06 7.63 -4.48
CA CYS A 104 -18.45 8.82 -3.89
C CYS A 104 -18.78 8.91 -2.39
N PRO A 105 -17.87 9.48 -1.56
CA PRO A 105 -18.02 9.49 -0.12
C PRO A 105 -19.32 10.20 0.29
N SER A 106 -20.09 9.51 1.13
CA SER A 106 -21.45 9.87 1.52
C SER A 106 -21.56 11.29 2.08
N GLY A 107 -22.43 12.10 1.46
CA GLY A 107 -22.90 13.38 2.00
C GLY A 107 -22.91 14.55 1.01
N GLY A 108 -22.25 14.40 -0.14
CA GLY A 108 -22.20 15.45 -1.16
C GLY A 108 -23.27 15.28 -2.23
N ASN A 109 -24.15 16.28 -2.39
CA ASN A 109 -24.92 16.50 -3.62
C ASN A 109 -23.97 16.68 -4.83
N VAL A 110 -24.45 16.42 -6.06
CA VAL A 110 -23.64 16.50 -7.31
C VAL A 110 -22.79 17.78 -7.37
N ILE A 111 -23.33 18.90 -6.88
CA ILE A 111 -22.68 20.21 -6.86
C ILE A 111 -21.50 20.28 -5.89
N SER A 112 -21.59 19.67 -4.69
CA SER A 112 -20.48 19.67 -3.73
C SER A 112 -19.36 18.71 -4.13
N ASN A 113 -19.69 17.63 -4.83
CA ASN A 113 -18.68 16.75 -5.45
C ASN A 113 -17.99 17.45 -6.64
N LEU A 114 -18.71 18.30 -7.38
CA LEU A 114 -18.14 19.11 -8.47
C LEU A 114 -17.22 20.23 -7.97
N LEU A 115 -17.52 20.81 -6.79
CA LEU A 115 -16.66 21.81 -6.14
C LEU A 115 -15.45 21.19 -5.43
N LYS A 116 -15.42 19.88 -5.27
CA LYS A 116 -14.33 19.16 -4.62
C LYS A 116 -13.16 19.00 -5.58
N GLU A 117 -11.94 19.01 -5.05
CA GLU A 117 -10.75 18.78 -5.86
C GLU A 117 -10.77 17.37 -6.48
N ASP A 118 -10.37 17.29 -7.75
CA ASP A 118 -10.29 16.04 -8.50
C ASP A 118 -9.29 15.06 -7.86
N CYS A 119 -9.52 13.75 -8.02
CA CYS A 119 -8.60 12.74 -7.47
C CYS A 119 -7.19 12.85 -8.03
N HIS A 120 -7.02 13.32 -9.27
CA HIS A 120 -5.71 13.56 -9.85
C HIS A 120 -4.93 14.65 -9.09
N GLY A 121 -5.61 15.73 -8.71
CA GLY A 121 -5.00 16.80 -7.90
C GLY A 121 -4.62 16.31 -6.50
N LYS A 122 -5.48 15.51 -5.87
CA LYS A 122 -5.17 14.89 -4.57
C LYS A 122 -4.01 13.91 -4.63
N ILE A 123 -3.89 13.14 -5.70
CA ILE A 123 -2.75 12.24 -5.91
C ILE A 123 -1.45 13.05 -6.04
N ASP A 124 -1.43 14.12 -6.83
CA ASP A 124 -0.24 14.99 -6.91
C ASP A 124 0.08 15.66 -5.57
N GLU A 125 -0.94 16.11 -4.83
CA GLU A 125 -0.77 16.69 -3.50
C GLU A 125 -0.14 15.68 -2.52
N LEU A 126 -0.53 14.40 -2.62
CA LEU A 126 0.08 13.34 -1.81
C LEU A 126 1.56 13.13 -2.14
N PHE A 127 1.92 13.05 -3.42
CA PHE A 127 3.30 12.79 -3.83
C PHE A 127 4.21 14.04 -3.79
N SER A 128 3.66 15.25 -3.82
CA SER A 128 4.44 16.49 -3.79
C SER A 128 4.41 17.20 -2.45
N GLY A 129 3.22 17.34 -1.85
CA GLY A 129 3.02 18.09 -0.60
C GLY A 129 3.03 17.21 0.64
N LYS A 130 2.62 15.94 0.53
CA LYS A 130 2.50 15.02 1.67
C LYS A 130 3.39 13.77 1.56
N LEU A 131 4.49 13.85 0.81
CA LEU A 131 5.45 12.75 0.68
C LEU A 131 6.00 12.29 2.05
N TYR A 132 6.04 13.20 3.03
CA TYR A 132 6.39 12.87 4.42
C TYR A 132 5.50 11.79 5.04
N LEU A 133 4.20 11.69 4.71
CA LEU A 133 3.33 10.63 5.23
C LEU A 133 3.77 9.25 4.73
N ILE A 134 4.11 9.15 3.44
CA ILE A 134 4.62 7.92 2.83
C ILE A 134 5.99 7.59 3.42
N GLY A 135 6.84 8.61 3.63
CA GLY A 135 8.13 8.47 4.27
C GLY A 135 8.04 7.93 5.70
N ILE A 136 7.12 8.43 6.54
CA ILE A 136 6.89 7.90 7.88
C ILE A 136 6.48 6.42 7.81
N ALA A 137 5.54 6.08 6.92
CA ALA A 137 5.08 4.70 6.77
C ALA A 137 6.24 3.76 6.40
N ALA A 138 7.11 4.17 5.47
CA ALA A 138 8.30 3.41 5.10
C ALA A 138 9.27 3.26 6.28
N ILE A 139 9.52 4.33 7.05
CA ILE A 139 10.39 4.25 8.23
C ILE A 139 9.84 3.28 9.28
N VAL A 140 8.52 3.27 9.51
CA VAL A 140 7.88 2.34 10.45
C VAL A 140 8.10 0.89 10.01
N VAL A 141 7.94 0.60 8.72
CA VAL A 141 8.17 -0.74 8.16
C VAL A 141 9.65 -1.14 8.32
N ALA A 142 10.59 -0.27 7.96
CA ALA A 142 12.02 -0.51 8.12
C ALA A 142 12.41 -0.80 9.58
N VAL A 143 11.84 -0.06 10.55
CA VAL A 143 12.08 -0.28 11.98
C VAL A 143 11.57 -1.65 12.42
N ILE A 144 10.35 -2.03 12.01
CA ILE A 144 9.79 -3.35 12.31
C ILE A 144 10.67 -4.46 11.74
N MET A 145 11.13 -4.34 10.49
CA MET A 145 12.04 -5.34 9.90
C MET A 145 13.35 -5.48 10.67
N ILE A 146 13.94 -4.38 11.16
CA ILE A 146 15.15 -4.43 11.97
C ILE A 146 14.90 -5.17 13.29
N PHE A 147 13.78 -4.90 13.96
CA PHE A 147 13.41 -5.64 15.16
C PHE A 147 13.21 -7.14 14.87
N GLU A 148 12.54 -7.49 13.77
CA GLU A 148 12.37 -8.89 13.36
C GLU A 148 13.70 -9.58 13.07
N MET A 149 14.66 -8.89 12.42
CA MET A 149 16.01 -9.40 12.17
C MET A 149 16.77 -9.66 13.48
N ILE A 150 16.72 -8.73 14.44
CA ILE A 150 17.38 -8.88 15.76
C ILE A 150 16.77 -10.06 16.51
N LEU A 151 15.44 -10.12 16.61
CA LEU A 151 14.74 -11.18 17.34
C LEU A 151 15.00 -12.56 16.71
N SER A 152 15.03 -12.64 15.38
CA SER A 152 15.38 -13.88 14.66
C SER A 152 16.77 -14.36 15.01
N MET A 153 17.76 -13.46 15.06
CA MET A 153 19.14 -13.83 15.37
C MET A 153 19.31 -14.22 16.84
N VAL A 154 18.66 -13.49 17.76
CA VAL A 154 18.65 -13.81 19.19
C VAL A 154 18.02 -15.18 19.44
N LEU A 155 16.86 -15.46 18.82
CA LEU A 155 16.19 -16.75 18.96
C LEU A 155 17.02 -17.89 18.33
N CYS A 156 17.63 -17.67 17.17
CA CYS A 156 18.52 -18.65 16.54
C CYS A 156 19.71 -18.99 17.45
N CYS A 157 20.33 -17.98 18.07
CA CYS A 157 21.42 -18.17 19.02
C CYS A 157 20.97 -18.85 20.31
N GLY A 158 19.78 -18.51 20.82
CA GLY A 158 19.16 -19.15 21.97
C GLY A 158 18.98 -20.65 21.76
N ILE A 159 18.38 -21.04 20.63
CA ILE A 159 18.19 -22.45 20.24
C ILE A 159 19.53 -23.18 20.11
N ARG A 160 20.55 -22.54 19.51
CA ARG A 160 21.89 -23.15 19.38
C ARG A 160 22.50 -23.51 20.72
N ASN A 161 22.26 -22.67 21.72
CA ASN A 161 22.85 -22.82 23.04
C ASN A 161 22.04 -23.76 23.94
N SER A 162 20.73 -23.92 23.68
CA SER A 162 19.86 -24.83 24.44
C SER A 162 19.94 -26.28 23.97
N SER A 163 20.46 -26.58 22.77
CA SER A 163 20.57 -27.95 22.22
C SER A 163 21.65 -28.82 22.89
N VAL A 164 21.85 -28.68 24.20
CA VAL A 164 22.84 -29.43 25.01
C VAL A 164 22.23 -30.74 25.58
N TYR A 165 21.05 -31.16 25.13
CA TYR A 165 20.49 -32.49 25.39
C TYR A 165 20.03 -33.16 24.10
#